data_AF-A0A3B8LLK1-F1
#
_entry.id   AF-A0A3B8LLK1-F1
#
_cell.length_a   1.000
_cell.length_b   1.000
_cell.length_c   1.000
_cell.angle_alpha   90.00
_cell.angle_beta   90.00
_cell.angle_gamma   90.00
#
_symmetry.space_group_name_H-M   'P 1'
#
loop_
_entity.id
_entity.type
_entity.pdbx_description
1 polymer ?
#
loop_
_entity_poly.entity_id
_entity_poly.type
_entity_poly.pdbx_seq_one_letter_code
_entity_poly.pdbx_strand_id
1 'polypeptide(L)'
;MKTEDKTNSNDSFPADEIPGINFSAFIFSLSHTANMQLEEAQNGGESGKAQLILAKQTIEILEMLKEKTQGNLERDEEKMLASLLFDLRMRFVEAKKKCI
;
A
#
# COMPACT_ATOMS: atom_id res chain seq x y z
N MET A 1 -34.99 -47.05 0.00
CA MET A 1 -34.83 -45.90 0.91
C MET A 1 -33.35 -45.51 0.83
N LYS A 2 -32.96 -44.51 0.02
CA LYS A 2 -32.96 -43.06 0.33
C LYS A 2 -32.31 -42.81 1.71
N THR A 3 -31.00 -42.52 1.76
CA THR A 3 -30.27 -41.24 1.56
C THR A 3 -29.96 -40.57 2.90
N GLU A 4 -28.83 -39.85 2.93
CA GLU A 4 -28.30 -38.92 3.96
C GLU A 4 -27.16 -39.56 4.78
N ASP A 5 -25.93 -39.03 4.82
CA ASP A 5 -25.55 -37.62 4.80
C ASP A 5 -24.35 -37.32 3.87
N LYS A 6 -24.47 -36.24 3.10
CA LYS A 6 -23.39 -35.59 2.37
C LYS A 6 -22.81 -34.50 3.28
N THR A 7 -21.56 -34.66 3.69
CA THR A 7 -20.73 -33.51 4.08
C THR A 7 -19.29 -33.77 3.62
N ASN A 8 -19.11 -33.74 2.29
CA ASN A 8 -17.80 -33.53 1.70
C ASN A 8 -17.54 -32.02 1.63
N SER A 9 -17.15 -31.43 2.75
CA SER A 9 -16.67 -30.04 2.81
C SER A 9 -15.14 -30.09 2.86
N ASN A 10 -14.54 -30.49 1.75
CA ASN A 10 -13.12 -30.33 1.52
C ASN A 10 -12.88 -28.88 1.05
N ASP A 11 -13.17 -27.89 1.92
CA ASP A 11 -12.72 -26.51 1.75
C ASP A 11 -11.23 -26.41 2.13
N SER A 12 -10.41 -27.21 1.47
CA SER A 12 -8.98 -26.95 1.39
C SER A 12 -8.83 -25.82 0.38
N PHE A 13 -8.61 -24.58 0.86
CA PHE A 13 -8.06 -23.52 0.02
C PHE A 13 -6.82 -24.09 -0.66
N PRO A 14 -6.79 -24.26 -2.00
CA PRO A 14 -5.60 -24.76 -2.67
C PRO A 14 -4.49 -23.74 -2.39
N ALA A 15 -3.49 -24.16 -1.59
CA ALA A 15 -2.34 -23.34 -1.26
C ALA A 15 -1.56 -22.87 -2.52
N ASP A 16 -1.84 -23.49 -3.67
CA ASP A 16 -1.28 -23.19 -4.98
C ASP A 16 -1.99 -22.04 -5.73
N GLU A 17 -3.10 -21.48 -5.23
CA GLU A 17 -3.85 -20.41 -5.92
C GLU A 17 -3.77 -19.04 -5.24
N ILE A 18 -2.83 -18.81 -4.32
CA ILE A 18 -2.53 -17.44 -3.88
C ILE A 18 -1.55 -16.85 -4.90
N PRO A 19 -1.95 -15.87 -5.75
CA PRO A 19 -1.02 -15.25 -6.68
C PRO A 19 0.15 -14.68 -5.88
N GLY A 20 1.38 -15.06 -6.25
CA GLY A 20 2.57 -14.52 -5.60
C GLY A 20 2.56 -12.99 -5.61
N ILE A 21 2.97 -12.37 -4.51
CA ILE A 21 3.09 -10.91 -4.44
C ILE A 21 4.17 -10.48 -5.44
N ASN A 22 3.78 -9.64 -6.41
CA ASN A 22 4.72 -8.98 -7.31
C ASN A 22 5.09 -7.59 -6.77
N PHE A 23 6.15 -7.00 -7.33
CA PHE A 23 6.64 -5.69 -6.89
C PHE A 23 5.56 -4.61 -6.99
N SER A 24 4.81 -4.57 -8.09
CA SER A 24 3.72 -3.60 -8.26
C SER A 24 2.67 -3.71 -7.15
N ALA A 25 2.22 -4.93 -6.80
CA ALA A 25 1.26 -5.19 -5.74
C ALA A 25 1.79 -4.72 -4.37
N PHE A 26 3.07 -4.93 -4.09
CA PHE A 26 3.71 -4.45 -2.87
C PHE A 26 3.79 -2.91 -2.82
N ILE A 27 4.18 -2.26 -3.91
CA ILE A 27 4.21 -0.79 -3.97
C ILE A 27 2.80 -0.21 -3.85
N PHE A 28 1.79 -0.85 -4.43
CA PHE A 28 0.40 -0.43 -4.27
C PHE A 28 -0.11 -0.57 -2.84
N SER A 29 0.27 -1.63 -2.10
CA SER A 29 -0.15 -1.78 -0.70
C SER A 29 0.47 -0.70 0.20
N LEU A 30 1.74 -0.36 -0.02
CA LEU A 30 2.39 0.77 0.65
C LEU A 30 1.74 2.10 0.28
N SER A 31 1.39 2.31 -0.99
CA SER A 31 0.67 3.50 -1.44
C SER A 31 -0.69 3.63 -0.78
N HIS A 32 -1.46 2.55 -0.70
CA HIS A 32 -2.75 2.54 -0.03
C HIS A 32 -2.60 2.93 1.44
N THR A 33 -1.61 2.35 2.12
CA THR A 33 -1.27 2.69 3.52
C THR A 33 -0.94 4.17 3.68
N ALA A 34 -0.08 4.73 2.81
CA ALA A 34 0.25 6.15 2.83
C ALA A 34 -0.99 7.03 2.62
N ASN A 35 -1.88 6.66 1.70
CA ASN A 35 -3.12 7.40 1.46
C ASN A 35 -4.05 7.40 2.66
N MET A 36 -4.25 6.25 3.32
CA MET A 36 -5.06 6.17 4.54
C MET A 36 -4.49 7.05 5.66
N GLN A 37 -3.16 7.03 5.85
CA GLN A 37 -2.48 7.88 6.83
C GLN A 37 -2.65 9.37 6.49
N LEU A 38 -2.58 9.74 5.21
CA LEU A 38 -2.78 11.11 4.74
C LEU A 38 -4.23 11.58 4.85
N GLU A 39 -5.20 10.69 4.67
CA GLU A 39 -6.63 10.97 4.91
C GLU A 39 -6.87 11.21 6.40
N GLU A 40 -6.38 10.33 7.27
CA GLU A 40 -6.51 10.48 8.72
C GLU A 40 -5.75 11.72 9.24
N ALA A 41 -4.63 12.07 8.62
CA ALA A 41 -3.87 13.28 8.97
C ALA A 41 -4.69 14.57 8.79
N GLN A 42 -5.69 14.58 7.89
CA GLN A 42 -6.56 15.74 7.67
C GLN A 42 -7.57 15.97 8.80
N ASN A 43 -7.77 14.99 9.69
CA ASN A 43 -8.62 15.14 10.88
C ASN A 43 -8.00 16.08 11.93
N GLY A 44 -6.70 16.39 11.82
CA GLY A 44 -6.00 17.35 12.67
C GLY A 44 -5.73 16.85 14.10
N GLY A 45 -5.30 17.76 14.98
CA GLY A 45 -4.96 17.43 16.37
C GLY A 45 -3.70 16.58 16.51
N GLU A 46 -3.49 15.99 17.69
CA GLU A 46 -2.31 15.13 17.94
C GLU A 46 -2.35 13.84 17.12
N SER A 47 -3.54 13.24 16.96
CA SER A 47 -3.74 12.06 16.12
C SER A 47 -3.39 12.34 14.66
N GLY A 48 -3.89 13.44 14.08
CA GLY A 48 -3.57 13.83 12.71
C GLY A 48 -2.08 14.11 12.50
N LYS A 49 -1.40 14.70 13.49
CA LYS A 49 0.05 14.91 13.44
C LYS A 49 0.83 13.59 13.47
N ALA A 50 0.41 12.64 14.31
CA ALA A 50 1.02 11.31 14.34
C ALA A 50 0.87 10.60 12.99
N GLN A 51 -0.31 10.67 12.38
CA GLN A 51 -0.56 10.06 11.07
C GLN A 51 0.20 10.74 9.94
N LEU A 52 0.38 12.06 10.00
CA LEU A 52 1.24 12.78 9.07
C LEU A 52 2.70 12.28 9.16
N ILE A 53 3.22 12.01 10.36
CA ILE A 53 4.56 11.45 10.54
C ILE A 53 4.65 10.04 9.94
N LEU A 54 3.64 9.19 10.16
CA LEU A 54 3.60 7.84 9.59
C LEU A 54 3.54 7.88 8.05
N ALA A 55 2.71 8.76 7.48
CA ALA A 55 2.67 8.98 6.03
C ALA A 55 4.05 9.37 5.46
N LYS A 56 4.77 10.26 6.16
CA LYS A 56 6.14 10.63 5.77
C LYS A 56 7.07 9.42 5.76
N GLN A 57 7.03 8.58 6.79
CA GLN A 57 7.85 7.37 6.85
C GLN A 57 7.54 6.40 5.71
N THR A 58 6.27 6.20 5.38
CA THR A 58 5.89 5.35 4.25
C THR A 58 6.37 5.92 2.91
N ILE A 59 6.31 7.23 2.71
CA ILE A 59 6.89 7.89 1.52
C ILE A 59 8.41 7.71 1.46
N GLU A 60 9.11 7.84 2.59
CA GLU A 60 10.57 7.63 2.67
C GLU A 60 10.94 6.17 2.38
N ILE A 61 10.13 5.20 2.82
CA ILE A 61 10.32 3.78 2.46
C ILE A 61 10.19 3.59 0.95
N LEU A 62 9.16 4.17 0.32
CA LEU A 62 8.97 4.10 -1.13
C LEU A 62 10.14 4.75 -1.90
N GLU A 63 10.67 5.86 -1.40
CA GLU A 63 11.82 6.55 -1.97
C GLU A 63 13.10 5.70 -1.86
N MET A 64 13.36 5.14 -0.67
CA MET A 64 14.48 4.24 -0.43
C MET A 64 14.38 2.97 -1.30
N LEU A 65 13.17 2.42 -1.50
CA LEU A 65 12.95 1.31 -2.44
C LEU A 65 13.30 1.72 -3.87
N LYS A 66 12.82 2.87 -4.35
CA LYS A 66 13.15 3.38 -5.69
C LYS A 66 14.66 3.46 -5.91
N GLU A 67 15.42 3.93 -4.93
CA GLU A 67 16.88 4.01 -5.01
C GLU A 67 17.53 2.62 -4.99
N LYS A 68 17.08 1.73 -4.10
CA LYS A 68 17.67 0.40 -3.93
C LYS A 68 17.31 -0.57 -5.06
N THR A 69 16.22 -0.35 -5.78
CA THR A 69 15.79 -1.19 -6.90
C THR A 69 16.17 -0.62 -8.26
N GLN A 70 16.89 0.51 -8.33
CA GLN A 70 17.29 1.12 -9.59
C GLN A 70 18.13 0.14 -10.43
N GLY A 71 17.76 0.00 -11.70
CA GLY A 71 18.38 -0.97 -12.62
C GLY A 71 17.83 -2.40 -12.53
N ASN A 72 16.98 -2.70 -11.54
CA ASN A 72 16.29 -3.98 -11.38
C ASN A 72 14.79 -3.91 -11.70
N LEU A 73 14.26 -2.73 -12.07
CA LEU A 73 12.85 -2.52 -12.38
C LEU A 73 12.57 -2.61 -13.88
N GLU A 74 11.40 -3.12 -14.23
CA GLU A 74 10.85 -2.94 -15.57
C GLU A 74 10.47 -1.48 -15.81
N ARG A 75 10.42 -1.06 -17.08
CA ARG A 75 10.09 0.34 -17.45
C ARG A 75 8.75 0.80 -16.89
N ASP A 76 7.77 -0.10 -16.81
CA ASP A 76 6.45 0.24 -16.32
C ASP A 76 6.42 0.32 -14.78
N GLU A 77 7.17 -0.53 -14.08
CA GLU A 77 7.36 -0.46 -12.63
C GLU A 77 8.07 0.83 -12.20
N GLU A 78 9.12 1.22 -12.92
CA GLU A 78 9.87 2.45 -12.65
C GLU A 78 8.96 3.68 -12.80
N LYS A 79 8.20 3.75 -13.90
CA LYS A 79 7.23 4.84 -14.14
C LYS A 79 6.14 4.85 -13.09
N MET A 80 5.58 3.69 -12.76
CA MET A 80 4.54 3.54 -11.76
C MET A 80 5.00 4.07 -10.40
N LEU A 81 6.17 3.62 -9.93
CA LEU A 81 6.74 4.05 -8.65
C LEU A 81 7.06 5.55 -8.66
N ALA A 82 7.61 6.08 -9.74
CA ALA A 82 7.90 7.51 -9.87
C ALA A 82 6.63 8.37 -9.83
N SER A 83 5.59 7.98 -10.56
CA SER A 83 4.29 8.69 -10.56
C SER A 83 3.66 8.66 -9.18
N LEU A 84 3.65 7.49 -8.54
CA LEU A 84 3.06 7.30 -7.22
C LEU A 84 3.78 8.13 -6.15
N LEU A 85 5.12 8.15 -6.16
CA LEU A 85 5.90 8.99 -5.26
C LEU A 85 5.61 10.48 -5.45
N PHE A 86 5.46 10.94 -6.70
CA PHE A 86 5.09 12.32 -6.98
C PHE A 86 3.72 12.66 -6.37
N ASP A 87 2.71 11.83 -6.63
CA ASP A 87 1.34 12.05 -6.14
C ASP A 87 1.29 12.05 -4.61
N LEU A 88 1.94 11.10 -3.95
CA LEU A 88 1.99 11.03 -2.49
C LEU A 88 2.68 12.25 -1.87
N ARG A 89 3.77 12.74 -2.47
CA ARG A 89 4.46 13.95 -1.99
C ARG A 89 3.57 15.18 -2.09
N MET A 90 2.82 15.32 -3.19
CA MET A 90 1.87 16.42 -3.35
C MET A 90 0.77 16.36 -2.28
N ARG A 91 0.16 15.19 -2.09
CA ARG A 91 -0.85 14.96 -1.04
C ARG A 91 -0.31 15.20 0.36
N PHE A 92 0.94 14.82 0.63
CA PHE A 92 1.60 15.09 1.91
C PHE A 92 1.74 16.58 2.19
N VAL A 93 2.14 17.39 1.19
CA VAL A 93 2.23 18.84 1.34
C VAL A 93 0.85 19.45 1.63
N GLU A 94 -0.20 18.96 0.97
CA GLU A 94 -1.57 19.40 1.21
C GLU A 94 -2.06 19.02 2.62
N ALA A 95 -1.87 17.77 3.03
CA ALA A 95 -2.24 17.30 4.36
C ALA A 95 -1.49 18.08 5.46
N LYS A 96 -0.20 18.35 5.26
CA LYS A 96 0.62 19.17 6.15
C LYS A 96 0.07 20.59 6.32
N LYS A 97 -0.44 21.21 5.25
CA LYS A 97 -1.06 22.55 5.33
C LYS A 97 -2.37 22.58 6.10
N LYS A 98 -3.11 21.47 6.14
CA LYS A 98 -4.39 21.35 6.86
C LYS A 98 -4.21 20.97 8.33
N CYS A 99 -3.12 20.27 8.65
CA CYS A 99 -2.85 19.72 9.98
C CYS A 99 -2.02 20.67 10.88
N ILE A 100 -1.29 21.62 10.27
CA ILE A 100 -0.55 22.71 10.96
C ILE A 100 -1.44 23.94 11.03
#